data_AF-A0AAV4CFW8-F1
#
_entry.id   AF-A0AAV4CFW8-F1
#
_cell.length_a   1.000
_cell.length_b   1.000
_cell.length_c   1.000
_cell.angle_alpha   90.00
_cell.angle_beta   90.00
_cell.angle_gamma   90.00
#
_symmetry.space_group_name_H-M   'P 1'
#
loop_
_entity.id
_entity.type
_entity.pdbx_description
1 polymer ?
#
loop_
_entity_poly.entity_id
_entity_poly.type
_entity_poly.pdbx_seq_one_letter_code
_entity_poly.pdbx_strand_id
1 'polypeptide(L)'
;MENDYPTLSYPNYYTLMTGLHTESHAMTGNYMYDPVTKKSFLIGTNPDQILPMWWDHGEPLWVTAVTQNKKTYMYFWPGCEVTIRGENSTFCDAYSKVPTIEEVSRALEEGIHLLSNGTADMVAVYSEQPDYEGHVYGPDGEKTVAALRGLDREVGKVLDRLDALDDQSKVSTKCVLRHASLVNSSEFSFALCQYRFVSV
;
A
#
# COMPACT_ATOMS: atom_id res chain seq x y z
N MET A 1 -15.84 -0.65 6.78
CA MET A 1 -14.57 -1.40 6.92
C MET A 1 -13.85 -0.79 8.10
N GLU A 2 -13.35 -1.62 8.99
CA GLU A 2 -12.82 -1.19 10.29
C GLU A 2 -11.30 -1.42 10.30
N ASN A 3 -10.56 -0.43 10.83
CA ASN A 3 -9.13 -0.56 11.07
C ASN A 3 -8.90 -1.44 12.29
N ASP A 4 -7.78 -2.16 12.31
CA ASP A 4 -7.35 -2.87 13.51
C ASP A 4 -6.73 -1.90 14.51
N TYR A 5 -6.76 -2.27 15.79
CA TYR A 5 -6.15 -1.47 16.85
C TYR A 5 -4.66 -1.80 16.99
N PRO A 6 -3.77 -0.80 17.13
CA PRO A 6 -4.03 0.63 17.09
C PRO A 6 -4.23 1.15 15.66
N THR A 7 -5.02 2.23 15.50
CA THR A 7 -5.30 2.89 14.22
C THR A 7 -4.11 3.71 13.72
N LEU A 8 -2.98 3.04 13.51
CA LEU A 8 -1.71 3.58 13.00
C LEU A 8 -1.39 2.96 11.64
N SER A 9 -0.55 3.66 10.88
CA SER A 9 -0.18 3.35 9.49
C SER A 9 0.35 1.94 9.30
N TYR A 10 1.57 1.65 9.76
CA TYR A 10 2.25 0.37 9.48
C TYR A 10 1.51 -0.84 10.06
N PRO A 11 0.95 -0.79 11.28
CA PRO A 11 0.08 -1.87 11.77
C PRO A 11 -1.06 -2.19 10.81
N ASN A 12 -1.82 -1.19 10.36
CA ASN A 12 -2.98 -1.41 9.49
C ASN A 12 -2.60 -1.74 8.04
N TYR A 13 -1.49 -1.21 7.51
CA TYR A 13 -1.00 -1.63 6.20
C TYR A 13 -0.60 -3.10 6.19
N TYR A 14 0.01 -3.55 7.27
CA TYR A 14 0.43 -4.94 7.38
C TYR A 14 -0.75 -5.86 7.66
N THR A 15 -1.74 -5.42 8.45
CA THR A 15 -3.06 -6.09 8.57
C THR A 15 -3.72 -6.25 7.20
N LEU A 16 -3.74 -5.19 6.38
CA LEU A 16 -4.30 -5.26 5.03
C LEU A 16 -3.60 -6.32 4.18
N MET A 17 -2.27 -6.31 4.17
CA MET A 17 -1.49 -7.18 3.30
C MET A 17 -1.48 -8.64 3.77
N THR A 18 -1.59 -8.90 5.07
CA THR A 18 -1.48 -10.25 5.64
C THR A 18 -2.84 -10.87 5.97
N GLY A 19 -3.88 -10.05 6.17
CA GLY A 19 -5.16 -10.48 6.73
C GLY A 19 -5.10 -10.86 8.21
N LEU A 20 -4.00 -10.56 8.90
CA LEU A 20 -3.78 -10.88 10.31
C LEU A 20 -4.03 -9.67 11.20
N HIS A 21 -4.39 -9.89 12.47
CA HIS A 21 -4.42 -8.84 13.48
C HIS A 21 -3.01 -8.37 13.87
N THR A 22 -2.91 -7.17 14.45
CA THR A 22 -1.64 -6.55 14.84
C THR A 22 -0.82 -7.42 15.79
N GLU A 23 -1.48 -8.11 16.73
CA GLU A 23 -0.85 -9.05 17.64
C GLU A 23 -0.30 -10.31 16.96
N SER A 24 -0.86 -10.69 15.81
CA SER A 24 -0.47 -11.90 15.07
C SER A 24 0.69 -11.63 14.11
N HIS A 25 0.66 -10.50 13.40
CA HIS A 25 1.73 -10.11 12.50
C HIS A 25 2.82 -9.25 13.17
N ALA A 26 2.75 -9.05 14.49
CA ALA A 26 3.73 -8.39 15.36
C ALA A 26 4.06 -6.90 15.07
N MET A 27 3.52 -6.31 14.00
CA MET A 27 3.61 -4.89 13.70
C MET A 27 2.57 -4.12 14.53
N THR A 28 2.90 -3.81 15.79
CA THR A 28 1.96 -3.22 16.76
C THR A 28 2.06 -1.70 16.88
N GLY A 29 2.99 -1.04 16.19
CA GLY A 29 3.10 0.42 16.18
C GLY A 29 4.00 0.96 15.07
N ASN A 30 3.89 2.26 14.81
CA ASN A 30 4.81 2.99 13.92
C ASN A 30 6.20 3.20 14.56
N TYR A 31 6.28 3.04 15.88
CA TYR A 31 7.52 3.09 16.63
C TYR A 31 7.54 1.92 17.60
N MET A 32 8.52 1.04 17.48
CA MET A 32 8.64 -0.15 18.32
C MET A 32 10.09 -0.31 18.76
N TYR A 33 10.29 -1.01 19.88
CA TYR A 33 11.62 -1.33 20.38
C TYR A 33 11.63 -2.77 20.85
N ASP A 34 12.61 -3.54 20.37
CA ASP A 34 12.83 -4.90 20.82
C ASP A 34 13.96 -4.91 21.87
N PRO A 35 13.67 -5.24 23.14
CA PRO A 35 14.67 -5.24 24.19
C PRO A 35 15.73 -6.35 24.03
N VAL A 36 15.45 -7.41 23.25
CA VAL A 36 16.38 -8.53 23.06
C VAL A 36 17.48 -8.16 22.08
N THR A 37 17.11 -7.72 20.88
CA THR A 37 18.08 -7.28 19.85
C THR A 37 18.56 -5.84 20.04
N LYS A 38 17.90 -5.07 20.91
CA LYS A 38 18.12 -3.63 21.13
C LYS A 38 17.94 -2.81 19.86
N LYS A 39 17.00 -3.23 19.01
CA LYS A 39 16.66 -2.58 17.75
C LYS A 39 15.38 -1.78 17.89
N SER A 40 15.33 -0.66 17.18
CA SER A 40 14.15 0.19 17.12
C SER A 40 13.56 0.18 15.72
N PHE A 41 12.27 -0.05 15.63
CA PHE A 41 11.50 0.20 14.43
C PHE A 41 11.03 1.65 14.45
N LEU A 42 11.32 2.41 13.39
CA LEU A 42 10.79 3.75 13.16
C LEU A 42 10.38 3.86 11.70
N ILE A 43 9.12 4.22 11.44
CA ILE A 43 8.62 4.41 10.07
C ILE A 43 9.44 5.44 9.27
N GLY A 44 9.40 5.34 7.94
CA GLY A 44 9.98 6.32 7.02
C GLY A 44 11.15 5.72 6.25
N THR A 45 12.38 6.16 6.53
CA THR A 45 13.60 5.74 5.82
C THR A 45 14.69 5.23 6.77
N ASN A 46 14.29 4.66 7.91
CA ASN A 46 15.22 4.22 8.94
C ASN A 46 15.84 2.85 8.63
N PRO A 47 17.15 2.64 8.86
CA PRO A 47 17.83 1.41 8.47
C PRO A 47 17.37 0.17 9.25
N ASP A 48 16.95 0.33 10.51
CA ASP A 48 16.47 -0.80 11.31
C ASP A 48 15.02 -1.20 10.94
N GLN A 49 14.27 -0.36 10.22
CA GLN A 49 12.90 -0.68 9.80
C GLN A 49 12.87 -1.80 8.76
N ILE A 50 13.93 -1.95 7.95
CA ILE A 50 13.99 -2.96 6.88
C ILE A 50 14.49 -4.31 7.38
N LEU A 51 14.68 -4.49 8.69
CA LEU A 51 15.10 -5.76 9.25
C LEU A 51 13.95 -6.78 9.19
N PRO A 52 14.13 -7.97 8.58
CA PRO A 52 13.08 -8.98 8.45
C PRO A 52 12.43 -9.41 9.77
N MET A 53 13.14 -9.28 10.91
CA MET A 53 12.61 -9.57 12.24
C MET A 53 11.29 -8.86 12.59
N TRP A 54 11.03 -7.68 11.98
CA TRP A 54 9.80 -6.93 12.21
C TRP A 54 8.63 -7.41 11.33
N TRP A 55 8.93 -8.13 10.26
CA TRP A 55 7.99 -8.44 9.18
C TRP A 55 7.71 -9.93 9.05
N ASP A 56 8.65 -10.83 9.37
CA ASP A 56 8.54 -12.28 9.11
C ASP A 56 7.39 -13.00 9.84
N HIS A 57 6.75 -12.33 10.79
CA HIS A 57 5.59 -12.81 11.55
C HIS A 57 4.30 -12.89 10.72
N GLY A 58 4.23 -12.26 9.55
CA GLY A 58 3.12 -12.36 8.61
C GLY A 58 3.59 -12.70 7.20
N GLU A 59 2.73 -13.32 6.40
CA GLU A 59 2.96 -13.46 4.95
C GLU A 59 2.11 -12.41 4.23
N PRO A 60 2.72 -11.32 3.70
CA PRO A 60 1.96 -10.32 2.98
C PRO A 60 1.59 -10.85 1.59
N LEU A 61 0.49 -10.35 1.05
CA LEU A 61 -0.11 -10.78 -0.20
C LEU A 61 0.86 -10.79 -1.39
N TRP A 62 1.82 -9.86 -1.43
CA TRP A 62 2.83 -9.82 -2.48
C TRP A 62 3.86 -10.96 -2.35
N VAL A 63 4.20 -11.42 -1.14
CA VAL A 63 5.03 -12.63 -0.93
C VAL A 63 4.25 -13.86 -1.40
N THR A 64 2.98 -13.97 -1.05
CA THR A 64 2.10 -15.05 -1.55
C THR A 64 2.02 -15.05 -3.08
N ALA A 65 1.98 -13.87 -3.72
CA ALA A 65 1.99 -13.76 -5.17
C ALA A 65 3.32 -14.25 -5.77
N VAL A 66 4.46 -13.75 -5.27
CA VAL A 66 5.79 -14.13 -5.77
C VAL A 66 6.04 -15.63 -5.62
N THR A 67 5.71 -16.22 -4.48
CA THR A 67 5.83 -17.67 -4.25
C THR A 67 4.95 -18.51 -5.18
N GLN A 68 3.86 -17.94 -5.70
CA GLN A 68 3.01 -18.54 -6.73
C GLN A 68 3.43 -18.17 -8.17
N ASN A 69 4.68 -17.74 -8.36
CA ASN A 69 5.24 -17.31 -9.65
C ASN A 69 4.49 -16.15 -10.30
N LYS A 70 3.92 -15.25 -9.49
CA LYS A 70 3.29 -14.02 -9.94
C LYS A 70 4.22 -12.83 -9.76
N LYS A 71 4.19 -11.90 -10.70
CA LYS A 71 5.04 -10.70 -10.67
C LYS A 71 4.32 -9.56 -9.95
N THR A 72 5.02 -8.87 -9.07
CA THR A 72 4.43 -7.79 -8.24
C THR A 72 5.14 -6.47 -8.50
N TYR A 73 4.38 -5.39 -8.67
CA TYR A 73 4.91 -4.02 -8.69
C TYR A 73 4.38 -3.22 -7.49
N MET A 74 5.30 -2.66 -6.72
CA MET A 74 5.00 -1.99 -5.46
C MET A 74 5.61 -0.59 -5.52
N TYR A 75 4.76 0.44 -5.55
CA TYR A 75 5.21 1.83 -5.47
C TYR A 75 5.02 2.35 -4.05
N PHE A 76 6.15 2.62 -3.37
CA PHE A 76 6.22 3.18 -2.02
C PHE A 76 5.49 2.37 -0.94
N TRP A 77 5.10 1.14 -1.26
CA TRP A 77 4.36 0.29 -0.34
C TRP A 77 5.28 -0.17 0.80
N PRO A 78 4.92 0.09 2.08
CA PRO A 78 5.77 -0.29 3.20
C PRO A 78 6.07 -1.79 3.23
N GLY A 79 7.37 -2.11 3.26
CA GLY A 79 7.86 -3.48 3.31
C GLY A 79 8.20 -4.07 1.95
N CYS A 80 7.94 -3.41 0.82
CA CYS A 80 8.36 -3.95 -0.49
C CYS A 80 9.89 -4.06 -0.63
N GLU A 81 10.62 -3.21 0.10
CA GLU A 81 12.07 -3.16 0.14
C GLU A 81 12.69 -4.17 1.10
N VAL A 82 11.86 -4.93 1.82
CA VAL A 82 12.28 -5.90 2.83
C VAL A 82 12.23 -7.30 2.24
N THR A 83 13.28 -8.08 2.48
CA THR A 83 13.24 -9.52 2.24
C THR A 83 12.40 -10.18 3.34
N ILE A 84 11.10 -10.39 3.06
CA ILE A 84 10.16 -10.98 4.01
C ILE A 84 10.06 -12.47 3.73
N ARG A 85 10.35 -13.29 4.75
CA ARG A 85 10.32 -14.76 4.68
C ARG A 85 11.20 -15.34 3.57
N GLY A 86 12.29 -14.65 3.26
CA GLY A 86 13.25 -15.03 2.21
C GLY A 86 12.89 -14.54 0.81
N GLU A 87 11.74 -13.86 0.63
CA GLU A 87 11.25 -13.41 -0.67
C GLU A 87 11.30 -11.89 -0.79
N ASN A 88 11.55 -11.42 -2.02
CA ASN A 88 11.50 -10.00 -2.39
C ASN A 88 10.36 -9.77 -3.37
N SER A 89 9.79 -8.57 -3.39
CA SER A 89 8.85 -8.21 -4.46
C SER A 89 9.58 -8.18 -5.82
N THR A 90 8.86 -8.40 -6.91
CA THR A 90 9.48 -8.39 -8.26
C THR A 90 9.98 -7.01 -8.65
N PHE A 91 9.19 -5.97 -8.37
CA PHE A 91 9.54 -4.57 -8.53
C PHE A 91 9.13 -3.81 -7.26
N CYS A 92 10.04 -3.01 -6.73
CA CYS A 92 9.80 -2.14 -5.58
C CYS A 92 10.46 -0.79 -5.83
N ASP A 93 9.63 0.24 -5.90
CA ASP A 93 10.10 1.60 -5.69
C ASP A 93 10.02 1.86 -4.18
N ALA A 94 11.17 1.81 -3.50
CA ALA A 94 11.22 1.99 -2.06
C ALA A 94 10.82 3.41 -1.65
N TYR A 95 10.10 3.54 -0.53
CA TYR A 95 9.71 4.84 0.00
C TYR A 95 10.96 5.68 0.31
N SER A 96 10.96 6.92 -0.17
CA SER A 96 12.11 7.83 -0.01
C SER A 96 11.71 9.26 0.38
N LYS A 97 10.47 9.64 0.11
CA LYS A 97 9.90 10.96 0.39
C LYS A 97 8.38 10.87 0.36
N VAL A 98 7.71 11.90 0.87
CA VAL A 98 6.28 12.10 0.65
C VAL A 98 6.05 12.31 -0.86
N PRO A 99 5.31 11.41 -1.55
CA PRO A 99 5.04 11.55 -2.97
C PRO A 99 4.09 12.71 -3.23
N THR A 100 4.19 13.38 -4.38
CA THR A 100 3.13 14.30 -4.81
C THR A 100 1.96 13.53 -5.46
N ILE A 101 0.80 14.16 -5.56
CA ILE A 101 -0.36 13.58 -6.29
C ILE A 101 0.01 13.23 -7.74
N GLU A 102 0.87 14.02 -8.38
CA GLU A 102 1.35 13.76 -9.75
C GLU A 102 2.24 12.51 -9.80
N GLU A 103 3.07 12.28 -8.78
CA GLU A 103 3.88 11.07 -8.68
C GLU A 103 3.03 9.83 -8.42
N VAL A 104 2.01 9.93 -7.56
CA VAL A 104 1.01 8.87 -7.33
C VAL A 104 0.24 8.57 -8.63
N SER A 105 -0.20 9.60 -9.35
CA SER A 105 -0.89 9.47 -10.64
C SER A 105 -0.04 8.71 -11.66
N ARG A 106 1.22 9.10 -11.83
CA ARG A 106 2.16 8.40 -12.72
C ARG A 106 2.39 6.95 -12.29
N ALA A 107 2.52 6.69 -10.98
CA ALA A 107 2.70 5.33 -10.47
C ALA A 107 1.46 4.45 -10.72
N LEU A 108 0.26 5.02 -10.65
CA LEU A 108 -0.98 4.32 -10.99
C LEU A 108 -1.07 4.03 -12.49
N GLU A 109 -0.76 5.00 -13.36
CA GLU A 109 -0.72 4.82 -14.81
C GLU A 109 0.30 3.74 -15.22
N GLU A 110 1.49 3.79 -14.64
CA GLU A 110 2.53 2.77 -14.82
C GLU A 110 2.04 1.40 -14.35
N GLY A 111 1.39 1.33 -13.18
CA GLY A 111 0.77 0.12 -12.66
C GLY A 111 -0.24 -0.49 -13.64
N ILE A 112 -1.17 0.31 -14.18
CA ILE A 112 -2.14 -0.15 -15.19
C ILE A 112 -1.41 -0.69 -16.42
N HIS A 113 -0.39 0.01 -16.91
CA HIS A 113 0.38 -0.42 -18.07
C HIS A 113 1.09 -1.77 -17.82
N LEU A 114 1.71 -1.94 -16.65
CA LEU A 114 2.39 -3.19 -16.25
C LEU A 114 1.43 -4.36 -16.13
N LEU A 115 0.21 -4.11 -15.63
CA LEU A 115 -0.83 -5.15 -15.57
C LEU A 115 -1.35 -5.49 -16.98
N SER A 116 -1.63 -4.47 -17.80
CA SER A 116 -2.20 -4.63 -19.14
C SER A 116 -1.27 -5.38 -20.10
N ASN A 117 0.05 -5.23 -19.95
CA ASN A 117 1.04 -5.88 -20.80
C ASN A 117 1.59 -7.21 -20.21
N GLY A 118 1.10 -7.63 -19.03
CA GLY A 118 1.51 -8.87 -18.36
C GLY A 118 2.90 -8.82 -17.72
N THR A 119 3.49 -7.63 -17.52
CA THR A 119 4.75 -7.47 -16.80
C THR A 119 4.56 -7.61 -15.28
N ALA A 120 3.38 -7.27 -14.77
CA ALA A 120 2.96 -7.51 -13.39
C ALA A 120 1.58 -8.21 -13.34
N ASP A 121 1.36 -9.02 -12.31
CA ASP A 121 0.08 -9.64 -11.98
C ASP A 121 -0.61 -8.92 -10.79
N MET A 122 0.16 -8.15 -10.02
CA MET A 122 -0.31 -7.42 -8.85
C MET A 122 0.39 -6.06 -8.76
N VAL A 123 -0.40 -5.02 -8.47
CA VAL A 123 0.11 -3.66 -8.24
C VAL A 123 -0.41 -3.13 -6.90
N ALA A 124 0.49 -2.52 -6.13
CA ALA A 124 0.13 -1.71 -4.97
C ALA A 124 0.80 -0.34 -5.05
N VAL A 125 0.02 0.73 -4.91
CA VAL A 125 0.51 2.11 -4.91
C VAL A 125 0.13 2.78 -3.58
N TYR A 126 1.13 3.31 -2.90
CA TYR A 126 0.96 4.08 -1.67
C TYR A 126 0.89 5.59 -1.94
N SER A 127 -0.01 6.27 -1.23
CA SER A 127 -0.12 7.72 -1.15
C SER A 127 -0.10 8.15 0.31
N GLU A 128 0.71 9.17 0.62
CA GLU A 128 0.72 9.80 1.94
C GLU A 128 -0.42 10.83 2.09
N GLN A 129 -0.98 11.33 0.99
CA GLN A 129 -2.16 12.19 1.06
C GLN A 129 -3.43 11.34 1.22
N PRO A 130 -4.43 11.79 2.00
CA PRO A 130 -4.52 13.09 2.69
C PRO A 130 -3.96 13.09 4.14
N ASP A 131 -3.36 12.00 4.60
CA ASP A 131 -2.85 11.84 5.99
C ASP A 131 -1.90 12.98 6.38
N TYR A 132 -0.92 13.27 5.52
CA TYR A 132 0.06 14.32 5.74
C TYR A 132 -0.62 15.70 5.92
N GLU A 133 -1.51 16.10 5.01
CA GLU A 133 -2.22 17.37 5.13
C GLU A 133 -3.14 17.40 6.35
N GLY A 134 -3.80 16.29 6.67
CA GLY A 134 -4.64 16.15 7.86
C GLY A 134 -3.86 16.39 9.15
N HIS A 135 -2.64 15.88 9.25
CA HIS A 135 -1.75 16.15 10.39
C HIS A 135 -1.32 17.62 10.49
N VAL A 136 -1.06 18.28 9.36
CA VAL A 136 -0.53 19.65 9.34
C VAL A 136 -1.64 20.70 9.49
N TYR A 137 -2.80 20.48 8.87
CA TYR A 137 -3.87 21.48 8.73
C TYR A 137 -5.18 21.08 9.41
N GLY A 138 -5.24 19.88 9.99
CA GLY A 138 -6.46 19.30 10.56
C GLY A 138 -7.33 18.60 9.50
N PRO A 139 -8.26 17.74 9.94
CA PRO A 139 -9.10 16.94 9.04
C PRO A 139 -10.00 17.80 8.14
N ASP A 140 -10.51 18.93 8.66
CA ASP A 140 -11.38 19.85 7.92
C ASP A 140 -10.60 21.01 7.27
N GLY A 141 -9.27 20.97 7.29
CA GLY A 141 -8.43 22.02 6.71
C GLY A 141 -8.61 22.13 5.19
N GLU A 142 -8.61 23.35 4.65
CA GLU A 142 -8.78 23.56 3.20
C GLU A 142 -7.77 22.78 2.35
N LYS A 143 -6.53 22.66 2.85
CA LYS A 143 -5.47 21.89 2.19
C LYS A 143 -5.72 20.38 2.24
N THR A 144 -6.23 19.86 3.36
CA THR A 144 -6.64 18.45 3.50
C THR A 144 -7.76 18.11 2.52
N VAL A 145 -8.78 18.96 2.45
CA VAL A 145 -9.89 18.83 1.49
C VAL A 145 -9.39 18.91 0.05
N ALA A 146 -8.44 19.81 -0.24
CA ALA A 146 -7.84 19.92 -1.57
C ALA A 146 -7.03 18.68 -1.96
N ALA A 147 -6.25 18.12 -1.03
CA ALA A 147 -5.49 16.89 -1.23
C ALA A 147 -6.42 15.69 -1.49
N LEU A 148 -7.48 15.54 -0.68
CA LEU A 148 -8.50 14.51 -0.86
C LEU A 148 -9.16 14.61 -2.25
N ARG A 149 -9.60 15.81 -2.66
CA ARG A 149 -10.18 16.03 -4.00
C ARG A 149 -9.18 15.76 -5.11
N GLY A 150 -7.89 16.03 -4.88
CA GLY A 150 -6.84 15.74 -5.83
C GLY A 150 -6.69 14.24 -6.05
N LEU A 151 -6.59 13.49 -4.96
CA LEU A 151 -6.47 12.04 -5.01
C LEU A 151 -7.69 11.35 -5.60
N ASP A 152 -8.91 11.80 -5.22
CA ASP A 152 -10.17 11.31 -5.79
C ASP A 152 -10.22 11.42 -7.31
N ARG A 153 -9.75 12.56 -7.87
CA ARG A 153 -9.66 12.73 -9.34
C ARG A 153 -8.70 11.74 -9.98
N GLU A 154 -7.53 11.51 -9.39
CA GLU A 154 -6.56 10.56 -9.97
C GLU A 154 -7.05 9.12 -9.88
N VAL A 155 -7.67 8.75 -8.75
CA VAL A 155 -8.33 7.45 -8.60
C VAL A 155 -9.48 7.29 -9.61
N GLY A 156 -10.28 8.32 -9.85
CA GLY A 156 -11.33 8.32 -10.86
C GLY A 156 -10.80 8.02 -12.26
N LYS A 157 -9.71 8.67 -12.68
CA LYS A 157 -9.06 8.39 -13.98
C LYS A 157 -8.60 6.94 -14.10
N VAL A 158 -8.09 6.36 -13.02
CA VAL A 158 -7.66 4.96 -12.97
C VAL A 158 -8.85 4.03 -13.13
N LEU A 159 -9.94 4.27 -12.40
CA LEU A 159 -11.16 3.49 -12.51
C LEU A 159 -11.75 3.55 -13.92
N ASP A 160 -11.88 4.75 -14.51
CA ASP A 160 -12.35 4.92 -15.88
C ASP A 160 -11.49 4.13 -16.89
N ARG A 161 -10.17 4.12 -16.66
CA ARG A 161 -9.24 3.37 -17.53
C ARG A 161 -9.36 1.86 -17.35
N LEU A 162 -9.58 1.39 -16.13
CA LEU A 162 -9.75 -0.03 -15.83
C LEU A 162 -11.08 -0.55 -16.37
N ASP A 163 -12.17 0.21 -16.23
CA ASP A 163 -13.47 -0.13 -16.80
C ASP A 163 -13.37 -0.25 -18.33
N ALA A 164 -12.64 0.67 -18.97
CA ALA A 164 -12.38 0.59 -20.41
C ALA A 164 -11.54 -0.64 -20.83
N LEU A 165 -10.74 -1.22 -19.92
CA LEU A 165 -9.98 -2.44 -20.15
C LEU A 165 -10.80 -3.70 -19.88
N ASP A 166 -11.68 -3.71 -18.88
CA ASP A 166 -12.60 -4.82 -18.57
C ASP A 166 -13.66 -4.99 -19.68
N ASP A 167 -14.15 -3.89 -20.25
CA ASP A 167 -15.03 -3.94 -21.43
C ASP A 167 -14.32 -4.56 -22.66
N GLN A 168 -12.98 -4.53 -22.71
CA GLN A 168 -12.18 -5.07 -23.81
C GLN A 168 -11.58 -6.45 -23.53
N SER A 169 -11.53 -6.89 -22.27
CA SER A 169 -10.86 -8.11 -21.86
C SER A 169 -11.73 -8.89 -20.87
N LYS A 170 -11.90 -10.20 -21.06
CA LYS A 170 -12.67 -11.07 -20.14
C LYS A 170 -11.97 -11.28 -18.79
N VAL A 171 -11.50 -10.21 -18.14
CA VAL A 171 -10.53 -10.23 -17.04
C VAL A 171 -11.02 -9.33 -15.92
N SER A 172 -11.44 -9.95 -14.81
CA SER A 172 -11.83 -9.20 -13.61
C SER A 172 -10.60 -8.55 -12.97
N THR A 173 -10.46 -7.23 -13.15
CA THR A 173 -9.57 -6.41 -12.33
C THR A 173 -10.30 -6.10 -11.03
N LYS A 174 -9.79 -6.58 -9.88
CA LYS A 174 -10.30 -6.15 -8.57
C LYS A 174 -9.35 -5.12 -7.99
N CYS A 175 -9.75 -3.86 -8.06
CA CYS A 175 -9.10 -2.78 -7.33
C CYS A 175 -9.81 -2.55 -6.01
N VAL A 176 -9.11 -2.83 -4.92
CA VAL A 176 -9.47 -2.37 -3.58
C VAL A 176 -8.84 -1.00 -3.41
N LEU A 177 -9.63 0.04 -3.65
CA LEU A 177 -9.33 1.39 -3.23
C LEU A 177 -9.89 1.56 -1.82
N ARG A 178 -9.03 1.75 -0.82
CA ARG A 178 -9.50 2.10 0.52
C ARG A 178 -9.36 3.59 0.75
N HIS A 179 -10.48 4.17 1.16
CA HIS A 179 -10.59 5.43 1.89
C HIS A 179 -11.35 5.08 3.17
N ALA A 180 -10.79 5.32 4.34
CA ALA A 180 -11.47 5.06 5.60
C ALA A 180 -11.52 6.34 6.43
N SER A 181 -12.74 6.82 6.69
CA SER A 181 -12.96 8.09 7.37
C SER A 181 -13.27 8.00 8.84
N LEU A 182 -12.44 8.63 9.68
CA LEU A 182 -12.71 8.89 11.09
C LEU A 182 -12.04 10.20 11.54
N VAL A 183 -12.87 11.05 12.14
CA VAL A 183 -12.71 12.47 12.52
C VAL A 183 -11.50 12.80 13.41
N ASN A 184 -10.63 11.85 13.77
CA ASN A 184 -9.53 12.11 14.72
C ASN A 184 -8.26 11.25 14.55
N SER A 185 -8.12 10.49 13.47
CA SER A 185 -6.85 9.86 13.12
C SER A 185 -6.72 9.92 11.60
N SER A 186 -5.63 10.51 11.17
CA SER A 186 -5.25 10.74 9.78
C SER A 186 -5.43 9.48 8.91
N GLU A 187 -6.05 9.69 7.75
CA GLU A 187 -6.64 8.65 6.91
C GLU A 187 -5.68 8.26 5.79
N PHE A 188 -5.54 6.95 5.56
CA PHE A 188 -4.69 6.42 4.51
C PHE A 188 -5.47 6.06 3.26
N SER A 189 -4.95 6.48 2.11
CA SER A 189 -5.46 6.08 0.82
C SER A 189 -4.49 5.15 0.12
N PHE A 190 -4.99 4.02 -0.36
CA PHE A 190 -4.22 3.12 -1.19
C PHE A 190 -5.07 2.46 -2.26
N ALA A 191 -4.43 2.17 -3.40
CA ALA A 191 -4.97 1.35 -4.46
C ALA A 191 -4.24 0.01 -4.48
N LEU A 192 -4.97 -1.07 -4.17
CA LEU A 192 -4.50 -2.43 -4.37
C LEU A 192 -5.28 -3.03 -5.54
N CYS A 193 -4.63 -3.23 -6.69
CA CYS A 193 -5.25 -3.83 -7.85
C CYS A 193 -4.67 -5.22 -8.08
N GLN A 194 -5.54 -6.24 -8.02
CA GLN A 194 -5.20 -7.61 -8.39
C GLN A 194 -5.80 -7.95 -9.76
N TYR A 195 -4.97 -8.54 -10.62
CA TYR A 195 -5.42 -9.18 -11.86
C TYR A 195 -5.70 -10.65 -11.60
N ARG A 196 -6.91 -11.10 -11.97
CA ARG A 196 -7.24 -12.53 -11.98
C ARG A 196 -7.51 -12.97 -13.40
N PHE A 197 -6.67 -13.85 -13.94
CA PHE A 197 -7.04 -14.62 -15.12
C PHE A 197 -8.19 -15.56 -14.73
N VAL A 198 -9.38 -15.32 -15.29
CA VAL A 198 -10.45 -16.32 -15.30
C VAL A 198 -10.12 -17.26 -16.45
N SER A 199 -9.49 -18.39 -16.15
CA SER A 199 -9.37 -19.49 -17.09
C SER A 199 -10.78 -20.01 -17.39
N VAL A 200 -11.19 -19.89 -18.65
CA VAL A 200 -12.41 -20.51 -19.22
C VAL A 200 -12.19 -22.00 -19.34
#